data_AF-E3PY57-F1
#
_entry.id   AF-E3PY57-F1
#
_cell.length_a   1.000
_cell.length_b   1.000
_cell.length_c   1.000
_cell.angle_alpha   90.00
_cell.angle_beta   90.00
_cell.angle_gamma   90.00
#
_symmetry.space_group_name_H-M   'P 1'
#
loop_
_entity.id
_entity.type
_entity.pdbx_description
1 polymer ?
#
loop_
_entity_poly.entity_id
_entity_poly.type
_entity_poly.pdbx_seq_one_letter_code
_entity_poly.pdbx_strand_id
1 'polypeptide(L)'
;MVNMNSNLNFFDAQVEKNWLNYINLDGITKRYSAKEFYEEMQIDPSERVRAINLINSKVLSTLTVGSLFKGGFTNYFIICDPAYGIICEKCNSYGAIILLLDQNLKSNFENKIFLPATENYINFSTDLYWLILHHYPAIPVNYKTDYWYCPYCNEMHGFEYDSDYGLMYNQDVVKILE
;
A
#
# COMPACT_ATOMS: atom_id res chain seq x y z
N MET A 1 29.81 3.61 -14.17
CA MET A 1 28.35 3.81 -14.25
C MET A 1 27.70 2.49 -13.92
N VAL A 2 27.17 2.36 -12.70
CA VAL A 2 26.39 1.18 -12.30
C VAL A 2 25.09 1.24 -13.09
N ASN A 3 24.75 0.15 -13.76
CA ASN A 3 23.64 0.09 -14.70
C ASN A 3 22.32 0.29 -13.93
N MET A 4 21.61 1.40 -14.15
CA MET A 4 20.34 1.70 -13.45
C MET A 4 19.35 0.53 -13.55
N ASN A 5 19.35 -0.15 -14.70
CA ASN A 5 18.52 -1.33 -14.96
C ASN A 5 18.88 -2.55 -14.09
N SER A 6 20.14 -2.72 -13.67
CA SER A 6 20.50 -3.82 -12.77
C SER A 6 20.06 -3.57 -11.32
N ASN A 7 19.95 -2.29 -10.93
CA ASN A 7 19.50 -1.92 -9.58
C ASN A 7 17.98 -2.03 -9.42
N LEU A 8 17.20 -1.73 -10.47
CA LEU A 8 15.74 -1.89 -10.47
C LEU A 8 15.33 -3.36 -10.40
N ASN A 9 15.88 -4.22 -11.26
CA ASN A 9 15.61 -5.66 -11.19
C ASN A 9 16.00 -6.28 -9.84
N PHE A 10 17.05 -5.75 -9.20
CA PHE A 10 17.45 -6.16 -7.85
C PHE A 10 16.46 -5.68 -6.79
N PHE A 11 15.92 -4.45 -6.91
CA PHE A 11 14.86 -3.94 -6.04
C PHE A 11 13.63 -4.83 -6.12
N ASP A 12 13.14 -5.09 -7.34
CA ASP A 12 11.92 -5.87 -7.61
C ASP A 12 12.01 -7.26 -6.97
N ALA A 13 13.13 -7.96 -7.19
CA ALA A 13 13.36 -9.27 -6.59
C ALA A 13 13.35 -9.23 -5.05
N GLN A 14 13.82 -8.14 -4.44
CA GLN A 14 13.91 -8.01 -2.99
C GLN A 14 12.57 -7.64 -2.36
N VAL A 15 11.78 -6.76 -2.99
CA VAL A 15 10.43 -6.44 -2.51
C VAL A 15 9.49 -7.65 -2.64
N GLU A 16 9.59 -8.41 -3.73
CA GLU A 16 8.85 -9.66 -3.88
C GLU A 16 9.22 -10.67 -2.79
N LYS A 17 10.53 -10.88 -2.57
CA LYS A 17 11.02 -11.77 -1.52
C LYS A 17 10.54 -11.36 -0.13
N ASN A 18 10.61 -10.06 0.19
CA ASN A 18 10.18 -9.54 1.48
C ASN A 18 8.67 -9.71 1.66
N TRP A 19 7.88 -9.38 0.64
CA TRP A 19 6.43 -9.60 0.65
C TRP A 19 6.09 -11.08 0.88
N LEU A 20 6.74 -11.99 0.16
CA LEU A 20 6.54 -13.43 0.35
C LEU A 20 6.88 -13.87 1.78
N ASN A 21 7.93 -13.30 2.39
CA ASN A 21 8.26 -13.59 3.78
C ASN A 21 7.14 -13.14 4.74
N TYR A 22 6.65 -11.90 4.61
CA TYR A 22 5.55 -11.40 5.45
C TYR A 22 4.28 -12.27 5.33
N ILE A 23 3.90 -12.64 4.11
CA ILE A 23 2.69 -13.43 3.87
C ILE A 23 2.86 -14.91 4.27
N ASN A 24 4.08 -15.46 4.21
CA ASN A 24 4.34 -16.84 4.63
C ASN A 24 4.46 -17.00 6.15
N LEU A 25 5.01 -16.00 6.86
CA LEU A 25 5.20 -16.06 8.31
C LEU A 25 3.92 -15.75 9.07
N ASP A 26 3.30 -14.59 8.78
CA ASP A 26 2.17 -14.07 9.54
C ASP A 26 0.85 -14.19 8.77
N GLY A 27 0.90 -13.97 7.45
CA GLY A 27 -0.24 -14.09 6.56
C GLY A 27 -1.32 -13.03 6.74
N ILE A 28 -2.32 -13.06 5.85
CA ILE A 28 -3.54 -12.25 5.95
C ILE A 28 -4.62 -13.07 6.65
N THR A 29 -4.84 -12.80 7.92
CA THR A 29 -5.76 -13.57 8.78
C THR A 29 -7.11 -12.90 8.96
N LYS A 30 -7.23 -11.60 8.68
CA LYS A 30 -8.50 -10.87 8.59
C LYS A 30 -8.66 -10.29 7.19
N ARG A 31 -9.69 -10.71 6.47
CA ARG A 31 -10.00 -10.20 5.12
C ARG A 31 -11.30 -9.42 5.18
N TYR A 32 -11.21 -8.15 4.86
CA TYR A 32 -12.36 -7.28 4.66
C TYR A 32 -12.73 -7.27 3.18
N SER A 33 -14.03 -7.38 2.91
CA SER A 33 -14.61 -6.86 1.67
C SER A 33 -14.51 -5.33 1.64
N ALA A 34 -14.71 -4.72 0.46
CA ALA A 34 -14.75 -3.27 0.32
C ALA A 34 -15.79 -2.63 1.26
N LYS A 35 -16.96 -3.26 1.42
CA LYS A 35 -18.03 -2.79 2.30
C LYS A 35 -17.61 -2.85 3.77
N GLU A 36 -17.15 -4.00 4.25
CA GLU A 36 -16.71 -4.15 5.64
C GLU A 36 -15.54 -3.22 5.97
N PHE A 37 -14.61 -3.01 5.03
CA PHE A 37 -13.51 -2.06 5.21
C PHE A 37 -14.02 -0.63 5.33
N TYR A 38 -14.91 -0.20 4.43
CA TYR A 38 -15.46 1.15 4.46
C TYR A 38 -16.23 1.39 5.76
N GLU A 39 -17.06 0.43 6.18
CA GLU A 39 -17.78 0.44 7.45
C GLU A 39 -16.81 0.52 8.64
N GLU A 40 -15.73 -0.27 8.68
CA GLU A 40 -14.70 -0.19 9.72
C GLU A 40 -14.15 1.24 9.85
N MET A 41 -13.82 1.88 8.72
CA MET A 41 -13.30 3.25 8.70
C MET A 41 -14.33 4.31 9.14
N GLN A 42 -15.63 3.99 9.09
CA GLN A 42 -16.71 4.87 9.57
C GLN A 42 -17.05 4.64 11.04
N ILE A 43 -17.19 3.37 11.43
CA ILE A 43 -17.72 2.94 12.73
C ILE A 43 -16.65 3.11 13.82
N ASP A 44 -15.39 2.79 13.49
CA ASP A 44 -14.27 2.99 14.40
C ASP A 44 -13.33 4.10 13.87
N PRO A 45 -13.59 5.37 14.24
CA PRO A 45 -12.74 6.47 13.81
C PRO A 45 -11.31 6.37 14.36
N SER A 46 -11.03 5.50 15.33
CA SER A 46 -9.67 5.36 15.88
C SER A 46 -8.68 4.83 14.84
N GLU A 47 -9.10 3.91 13.98
CA GLU A 47 -8.25 3.35 12.92
C GLU A 47 -8.01 4.39 11.82
N ARG A 48 -9.05 5.14 11.42
CA ARG A 48 -8.91 6.27 10.49
C ARG A 48 -7.98 7.36 11.04
N VAL A 49 -8.11 7.70 12.32
CA VAL A 49 -7.23 8.67 13.01
C VAL A 49 -5.80 8.14 13.09
N ARG A 50 -5.61 6.84 13.36
CA ARG A 50 -4.30 6.19 13.36
C ARG A 50 -3.63 6.30 11.99
N ALA A 51 -4.39 6.03 10.91
CA ALA A 51 -3.89 6.18 9.55
C ALA A 51 -3.45 7.61 9.25
N ILE A 52 -4.26 8.61 9.60
CA ILE A 52 -3.92 10.04 9.45
C ILE A 52 -2.62 10.36 10.20
N ASN A 53 -2.46 9.88 11.43
CA ASN A 53 -1.25 10.14 12.23
C ASN A 53 0.01 9.51 11.60
N LEU A 54 -0.11 8.30 11.05
CA LEU A 54 1.00 7.62 10.36
C LEU A 54 1.38 8.32 9.05
N ILE A 55 0.39 8.82 8.31
CA ILE A 55 0.63 9.60 7.08
C ILE A 55 1.33 10.92 7.45
N ASN A 56 0.85 11.62 8.48
CA ASN A 56 1.47 12.87 8.95
C ASN A 56 2.91 12.67 9.47
N SER A 57 3.21 11.50 10.05
CA SER A 57 4.58 11.16 10.49
C SER A 57 5.49 10.69 9.36
N LYS A 58 4.98 10.59 8.13
CA LYS A 58 5.71 10.13 6.93
C LYS A 58 6.24 8.71 7.06
N VAL A 59 5.53 7.86 7.79
CA VAL A 59 5.80 6.42 7.78
C VAL A 59 5.39 5.86 6.41
N LEU A 60 6.37 5.33 5.67
CA LEU A 60 6.19 4.92 4.26
C LEU A 60 5.09 3.88 4.09
N SER A 61 5.10 2.84 4.91
CA SER A 61 4.02 1.87 4.92
C SER A 61 3.91 1.17 6.26
N THR A 62 2.73 0.61 6.55
CA THR A 62 2.48 -0.12 7.80
C THR A 62 1.52 -1.28 7.57
N LEU A 63 1.90 -2.45 8.08
CA LEU A 63 1.02 -3.62 8.20
C LEU A 63 0.03 -3.36 9.33
N THR A 64 -1.22 -3.72 9.10
CA THR A 64 -2.29 -3.56 10.10
C THR A 64 -2.61 -4.93 10.70
N VAL A 65 -2.76 -4.98 12.02
CA VAL A 65 -2.86 -6.26 12.75
C VAL A 65 -4.26 -6.86 12.55
N GLY A 66 -4.31 -8.13 12.13
CA GLY A 66 -5.57 -8.84 11.87
C GLY A 66 -6.33 -9.21 13.15
N SER A 67 -5.61 -9.49 14.24
CA SER A 67 -6.19 -9.76 15.55
C SER A 67 -5.17 -9.49 16.66
N LEU A 68 -5.62 -8.99 17.80
CA LEU A 68 -4.78 -8.88 19.00
C LEU A 68 -4.43 -10.27 19.61
N PHE A 69 -5.23 -11.31 19.30
CA PHE A 69 -5.12 -12.63 19.93
C PHE A 69 -4.50 -13.69 19.03
N LYS A 70 -4.43 -13.43 17.72
CA LYS A 70 -3.84 -14.33 16.72
C LYS A 70 -2.92 -13.51 15.83
N GLY A 71 -1.73 -14.03 15.54
CA GLY A 71 -0.81 -13.41 14.59
C GLY A 71 -1.46 -13.22 13.21
N GLY A 72 -0.85 -12.36 12.40
CA GLY A 72 -1.29 -12.04 11.05
C GLY A 72 -1.84 -10.62 10.88
N PHE A 73 -2.11 -10.29 9.63
CA PHE A 73 -2.47 -8.95 9.19
C PHE A 73 -3.89 -8.89 8.65
N THR A 74 -4.41 -7.67 8.53
CA THR A 74 -5.57 -7.43 7.66
C THR A 74 -5.13 -7.33 6.20
N ASN A 75 -6.08 -7.35 5.27
CA ASN A 75 -5.82 -7.09 3.86
C ASN A 75 -5.77 -5.60 3.48
N TYR A 76 -5.70 -4.67 4.44
CA TYR A 76 -5.46 -3.27 4.15
C TYR A 76 -4.18 -2.74 4.81
N PHE A 77 -3.55 -1.78 4.14
CA PHE A 77 -2.23 -1.26 4.47
C PHE A 77 -2.23 0.26 4.40
N ILE A 78 -1.58 0.91 5.35
CA ILE A 78 -1.44 2.37 5.33
C ILE A 78 -0.17 2.68 4.57
N ILE A 79 -0.24 3.57 3.58
CA ILE A 79 0.90 3.98 2.75
C ILE A 79 1.01 5.51 2.74
N CYS A 80 2.24 6.00 2.83
CA CYS A 80 2.63 7.37 2.56
C CYS A 80 3.69 7.37 1.46
N ASP A 81 3.41 8.03 0.34
CA ASP A 81 4.23 8.03 -0.86
C ASP A 81 4.56 9.46 -1.31
N PRO A 82 5.49 10.15 -0.62
CA PRO A 82 5.89 11.49 -1.02
C PRO A 82 6.61 11.54 -2.37
N ALA A 83 7.21 10.44 -2.84
CA ALA A 83 7.89 10.40 -4.14
C ALA A 83 6.90 10.34 -5.32
N TYR A 84 5.77 9.66 -5.16
CA TYR A 84 4.66 9.71 -6.11
C TYR A 84 4.09 11.14 -6.22
N GLY A 85 4.01 11.84 -5.08
CA GLY A 85 3.44 13.18 -4.99
C GLY A 85 2.03 13.14 -4.41
N ILE A 86 1.17 14.07 -4.85
CA ILE A 86 -0.19 14.17 -4.32
C ILE A 86 -0.99 12.93 -4.74
N ILE A 87 -1.43 12.14 -3.76
CA ILE A 87 -2.28 10.97 -3.96
C ILE A 87 -3.75 11.37 -4.04
N CYS A 88 -4.21 12.25 -3.14
CA CYS A 88 -5.57 12.75 -3.15
C CYS A 88 -5.59 14.24 -3.43
N GLU A 89 -6.09 14.62 -4.60
CA GLU A 89 -6.10 16.01 -5.07
C GLU A 89 -7.03 16.90 -4.23
N LYS A 90 -8.10 16.32 -3.69
CA LYS A 90 -9.11 17.05 -2.90
C LYS A 90 -8.57 17.57 -1.57
N CYS A 91 -7.72 16.80 -0.88
CA CYS A 91 -7.13 17.19 0.40
C CYS A 91 -5.61 17.43 0.33
N ASN A 92 -5.00 17.28 -0.84
CA ASN A 92 -3.55 17.35 -1.06
C ASN A 92 -2.75 16.37 -0.19
N SER A 93 -3.31 15.18 0.09
CA SER A 93 -2.63 14.14 0.87
C SER A 93 -1.64 13.36 0.02
N TYR A 94 -0.49 13.02 0.61
CA TYR A 94 0.54 12.12 0.06
C TYR A 94 0.38 10.68 0.58
N GLY A 95 -0.74 10.37 1.24
CA GLY A 95 -0.97 9.06 1.84
C GLY A 95 -2.40 8.57 1.68
N ALA A 96 -2.54 7.26 1.65
CA ALA A 96 -3.79 6.53 1.49
C ALA A 96 -3.76 5.22 2.28
N ILE A 97 -4.94 4.62 2.46
CA ILE A 97 -5.07 3.24 2.90
C ILE A 97 -5.35 2.39 1.66
N ILE A 98 -4.54 1.37 1.41
CA ILE A 98 -4.68 0.45 0.29
C ILE A 98 -5.41 -0.80 0.77
N LEU A 99 -6.49 -1.19 0.11
CA LEU A 99 -7.23 -2.42 0.36
C LEU A 99 -6.93 -3.43 -0.75
N LEU A 100 -6.25 -4.52 -0.41
CA LEU A 100 -5.99 -5.62 -1.34
C LEU A 100 -7.17 -6.59 -1.37
N LEU A 101 -7.81 -6.71 -2.53
CA LEU A 101 -8.85 -7.71 -2.79
C LEU A 101 -8.39 -8.82 -3.72
N ASP A 102 -7.23 -8.65 -4.37
CA ASP A 102 -6.60 -9.72 -5.13
C ASP A 102 -6.40 -10.98 -4.24
N GLN A 103 -6.88 -12.10 -4.75
CA GLN A 103 -6.75 -13.39 -4.09
C GLN A 103 -5.34 -13.96 -4.25
N ASN A 104 -4.61 -13.58 -5.30
CA ASN A 104 -3.30 -14.12 -5.66
C ASN A 104 -2.15 -13.40 -4.96
N LEU A 105 -2.17 -13.30 -3.63
CA LEU A 105 -1.18 -12.52 -2.88
C LEU A 105 0.27 -13.05 -2.97
N LYS A 106 0.51 -14.27 -3.44
CA LYS A 106 1.84 -14.91 -3.47
C LYS A 106 2.42 -15.11 -4.87
N SER A 107 1.73 -14.61 -5.90
CA SER A 107 2.10 -14.85 -7.30
C SER A 107 1.62 -13.70 -8.18
N ASN A 108 1.89 -13.81 -9.48
CA ASN A 108 1.45 -12.86 -10.49
C ASN A 108 2.00 -11.44 -10.24
N PHE A 109 3.22 -11.33 -9.72
CA PHE A 109 3.85 -10.05 -9.35
C PHE A 109 4.14 -9.18 -10.58
N GLU A 110 4.31 -9.79 -11.76
CA GLU A 110 4.46 -9.10 -13.04
C GLU A 110 3.24 -8.24 -13.42
N ASN A 111 2.08 -8.51 -12.81
CA ASN A 111 0.85 -7.75 -13.01
C ASN A 111 0.52 -6.85 -11.81
N LYS A 112 1.49 -6.64 -10.91
CA LYS A 112 1.33 -5.85 -9.70
C LYS A 112 2.35 -4.73 -9.64
N ILE A 113 1.95 -3.64 -9.02
CA ILE A 113 2.81 -2.49 -8.76
C ILE A 113 3.03 -2.43 -7.25
N PHE A 114 4.29 -2.42 -6.84
CA PHE A 114 4.65 -2.32 -5.44
C PHE A 114 4.58 -0.87 -4.97
N LEU A 115 3.87 -0.65 -3.87
CA LEU A 115 3.73 0.66 -3.21
C LEU A 115 4.27 0.64 -1.78
N PRO A 116 4.80 1.76 -1.25
CA PRO A 116 5.04 3.02 -1.96
C PRO A 116 6.13 2.87 -3.04
N ALA A 117 6.24 3.88 -3.91
CA ALA A 117 7.13 3.87 -5.06
C ALA A 117 8.59 3.64 -4.66
N THR A 118 9.32 2.93 -5.52
CA THR A 118 10.73 2.56 -5.36
C THR A 118 11.62 3.76 -5.01
N GLU A 119 11.32 4.93 -5.57
CA GLU A 119 12.01 6.20 -5.35
C GLU A 119 11.99 6.63 -3.88
N ASN A 120 10.95 6.26 -3.10
CA ASN A 120 10.93 6.52 -1.66
C ASN A 120 12.04 5.78 -0.92
N TYR A 121 12.49 4.64 -1.44
CA TYR A 121 13.53 3.81 -0.83
C TYR A 121 14.93 4.19 -1.33
N ILE A 122 15.05 4.61 -2.59
CA ILE A 122 16.34 4.94 -3.23
C ILE A 122 16.86 6.32 -2.80
N ASN A 123 15.98 7.26 -2.43
CA ASN A 123 16.39 8.59 -1.97
C ASN A 123 17.09 8.59 -0.60
N PHE A 124 17.06 7.48 0.14
CA PHE A 124 17.86 7.28 1.35
C PHE A 124 19.21 6.66 0.97
N SER A 125 20.29 7.10 1.62
CA SER A 125 21.65 6.58 1.35
C SER A 125 21.68 5.04 1.29
N THR A 126 22.55 4.49 0.44
CA THR A 126 22.67 3.04 0.18
C THR A 126 22.77 2.17 1.42
N ASP A 127 23.29 2.72 2.53
CA ASP A 127 23.49 2.01 3.79
C ASP A 127 22.18 1.83 4.59
N LEU A 128 21.19 2.71 4.38
CA LEU A 128 19.89 2.65 5.05
C LEU A 128 18.83 1.95 4.20
N TYR A 129 19.02 1.91 2.88
CA TYR A 129 18.12 1.25 1.93
C TYR A 129 17.67 -0.14 2.38
N TRP A 130 18.63 -1.00 2.78
CA TRP A 130 18.32 -2.37 3.19
C TRP A 130 17.51 -2.40 4.49
N LEU A 131 17.83 -1.51 5.44
CA LEU A 131 17.10 -1.40 6.71
C LEU A 131 15.66 -0.94 6.47
N ILE A 132 15.47 0.10 5.66
CA ILE A 132 14.18 0.72 5.34
C ILE A 132 13.27 -0.29 4.61
N LEU A 133 13.80 -1.04 3.66
CA LEU A 133 13.06 -2.08 2.93
C LEU A 133 12.53 -3.23 3.81
N HIS A 134 13.18 -3.48 4.95
CA HIS A 134 12.74 -4.52 5.89
C HIS A 134 11.82 -3.96 7.00
N HIS A 135 11.80 -2.64 7.20
CA HIS A 135 10.94 -1.99 8.19
C HIS A 135 9.63 -1.49 7.58
N TYR A 136 9.63 -1.08 6.31
CA TYR A 136 8.46 -0.56 5.60
C TYR A 136 8.14 -1.44 4.39
N PRO A 137 7.17 -2.37 4.53
CA PRO A 137 6.86 -3.33 3.49
C PRO A 137 6.33 -2.64 2.23
N ALA A 138 6.87 -3.01 1.08
CA ALA A 138 6.24 -2.68 -0.18
C ALA A 138 5.05 -3.63 -0.41
N ILE A 139 3.92 -3.06 -0.82
CA ILE A 139 2.61 -3.70 -0.92
C ILE A 139 2.28 -3.89 -2.41
N PRO A 140 2.07 -5.13 -2.89
CA PRO A 140 1.84 -5.39 -4.31
C PRO A 140 0.37 -5.17 -4.67
N VAL A 141 0.10 -4.06 -5.35
CA VAL A 141 -1.23 -3.62 -5.77
C VAL A 141 -1.56 -4.11 -7.18
N ASN A 142 -2.75 -4.66 -7.34
CA ASN A 142 -3.36 -4.95 -8.63
C ASN A 142 -4.42 -3.90 -8.95
N TYR A 143 -4.14 -3.04 -9.94
CA TYR A 143 -4.98 -1.91 -10.30
C TYR A 143 -6.42 -2.28 -10.70
N LYS A 144 -6.65 -3.54 -11.11
CA LYS A 144 -7.98 -4.00 -11.56
C LYS A 144 -8.89 -4.40 -10.42
N THR A 145 -8.33 -4.79 -9.28
CA THR A 145 -9.09 -5.45 -8.19
C THR A 145 -9.01 -4.70 -6.88
N ASP A 146 -7.93 -3.99 -6.64
CA ASP A 146 -7.64 -3.36 -5.36
C ASP A 146 -8.17 -1.93 -5.34
N TYR A 147 -8.36 -1.41 -4.12
CA TYR A 147 -8.87 -0.07 -3.90
C TYR A 147 -7.90 0.74 -3.04
N TRP A 148 -8.02 2.07 -3.12
CA TRP A 148 -7.43 2.96 -2.16
C TRP A 148 -8.50 3.82 -1.48
N TYR A 149 -8.19 4.29 -0.30
CA TYR A 149 -9.10 5.06 0.52
C TYR A 149 -8.36 6.28 1.07
N CYS A 150 -8.99 7.45 0.92
CA CYS A 150 -8.50 8.69 1.49
C CYS A 150 -9.03 8.84 2.92
N PRO A 151 -8.20 8.73 3.97
CA PRO A 151 -8.69 8.85 5.33
C PRO A 151 -9.09 10.27 5.73
N TYR A 152 -8.64 11.29 4.97
CA TYR A 152 -9.03 12.69 5.18
C TYR A 152 -10.38 13.03 4.53
N CYS A 153 -10.57 12.59 3.28
CA CYS A 153 -11.80 12.84 2.52
C CYS A 153 -12.90 11.82 2.85
N ASN A 154 -12.54 10.70 3.46
CA ASN A 154 -13.45 9.62 3.82
C ASN A 154 -14.12 9.00 2.59
N GLU A 155 -13.33 8.79 1.54
CA GLU A 155 -13.79 8.35 0.22
C GLU A 155 -12.95 7.15 -0.23
N MET A 156 -13.60 6.16 -0.84
CA MET A 156 -12.95 5.00 -1.44
C MET A 156 -12.91 5.17 -2.97
N HIS A 157 -11.83 4.70 -3.56
CA HIS A 157 -11.46 4.96 -4.94
C HIS A 157 -10.79 3.73 -5.56
N GLY A 158 -10.86 3.62 -6.88
CA GLY A 158 -10.13 2.61 -7.64
C GLY A 158 -8.73 3.06 -8.04
N PHE A 159 -7.99 2.14 -8.64
CA PHE A 159 -6.75 2.46 -9.35
C PHE A 159 -6.97 2.43 -10.85
N GLU A 160 -6.08 3.11 -11.56
CA GLU A 160 -5.92 3.01 -13.00
C GLU A 160 -4.48 2.66 -13.35
N TYR A 161 -4.27 2.22 -14.59
CA TYR A 161 -2.94 1.94 -15.09
C TYR A 161 -2.81 2.48 -16.50
N ASP A 162 -1.74 3.24 -16.71
CA ASP A 162 -1.31 3.75 -18.00
C ASP A 162 0.10 3.24 -18.31
N SER A 163 0.38 2.89 -19.57
CA SER A 163 1.70 2.33 -19.93
C SER A 163 2.83 3.35 -19.86
N ASP A 164 2.52 4.63 -20.01
CA ASP A 164 3.48 5.72 -20.03
C ASP A 164 3.69 6.30 -18.61
N TYR A 165 2.63 6.31 -17.78
CA TYR A 165 2.66 6.89 -16.43
C TYR A 165 2.66 5.88 -15.29
N GLY A 166 2.34 4.61 -15.53
CA GLY A 166 2.27 3.56 -14.52
C GLY A 166 0.96 3.52 -13.74
N LEU A 167 1.03 3.11 -12.46
CA LEU A 167 -0.13 3.05 -11.57
C LEU A 167 -0.60 4.47 -11.23
N MET A 168 -1.90 4.72 -11.35
CA MET A 168 -2.52 6.00 -11.02
C MET A 168 -3.60 5.83 -9.95
N TYR A 169 -3.64 6.77 -9.01
CA TYR A 169 -4.74 6.90 -8.05
C TYR A 169 -5.93 7.58 -8.74
N ASN A 170 -6.91 6.80 -9.21
CA ASN A 170 -8.12 7.38 -9.80
C ASN A 170 -8.88 8.15 -8.71
N GLN A 171 -9.19 9.43 -8.98
CA GLN A 171 -9.87 10.32 -8.03
C GLN A 171 -11.41 10.12 -8.00
N ASP A 172 -11.97 9.34 -8.92
CA ASP A 172 -13.41 9.01 -8.95
C ASP A 172 -13.79 8.16 -7.74
N VAL A 173 -14.88 8.56 -7.07
CA VAL A 173 -15.38 7.87 -5.88
C VAL A 173 -16.09 6.59 -6.29
N VAL A 174 -15.63 5.46 -5.75
CA VAL A 174 -16.31 4.17 -5.87
C VAL A 174 -17.44 4.13 -4.86
N LYS A 175 -18.67 4.04 -5.35
CA LYS A 175 -19.84 3.83 -4.49
C LYS A 175 -19.82 2.39 -3.97
N ILE A 176 -19.60 2.24 -2.67
CA ILE A 176 -19.86 0.98 -1.97
C ILE A 176 -21.38 0.77 -2.01
N LEU A 177 -21.85 -0.18 -2.82
CA LEU A 177 -23.27 -0.52 -2.86
C LEU A 177 -23.67 -1.23 -1.55
N GLU A 178 -24.82 -0.82 -1.00
CA GLU A 178 -25.44 -1.39 0.19
C GLU A 178 -25.79 -2.88 0.03
#